data_AF-A0A7Y4WTK0-F1
#
_entry.id   AF-A0A7Y4WTK0-F1
#
_cell.length_a   1.000
_cell.length_b   1.000
_cell.length_c   1.000
_cell.angle_alpha   90.00
_cell.angle_beta   90.00
_cell.angle_gamma   90.00
#
_symmetry.space_group_name_H-M   'P 1'
#
loop_
_entity.id
_entity.type
_entity.pdbx_description
1 polymer ?
#
loop_
_entity_poly.entity_id
_entity_poly.type
_entity_poly.pdbx_seq_one_letter_code
_entity_poly.pdbx_strand_id
1 'polypeptide(L)'
;MSPILVRPVREQLEHDRVIRLLQAKYKRKFDVAINPGNEQGAPVATGPGAWYPDVVLHSLERTHKLVGVIEVETSESVNNLEAMSQWTWFSRLRAPFLLYVPTTSIDSARRLCADLSIPVAEIWSYQGFGEQMRFTLVHKSQDTRLDEPKAAEKAPANGASGRASVPGPRPAPARESKVQTSRAKELKAKDAKPRDAKSRDAKPRDAAAKSTATRSSTLKAGAAKAGTTRSAKAIDPKKPRKASGVASKVVRAAKPASGAPSRATTVGKQRPSAGSVRKAAPAKRAAARAPVRAVRAQKRR
;
A
#
# COMPACT_ATOMS: atom_id res chain seq x y z
N MET A 1 11.01 2.03 -8.62
CA MET A 1 10.97 1.55 -7.22
C MET A 1 12.29 1.90 -6.57
N SER A 2 12.30 2.88 -5.66
CA SER A 2 13.42 3.05 -4.75
C SER A 2 13.21 2.02 -3.64
N PRO A 3 13.97 0.91 -3.61
CA PRO A 3 13.78 -0.09 -2.59
C PRO A 3 14.20 0.52 -1.25
N ILE A 4 13.39 0.35 -0.20
CA ILE A 4 13.92 0.38 1.16
C ILE A 4 15.13 -0.56 1.16
N LEU A 5 16.31 0.03 1.40
CA LEU A 5 17.59 -0.65 1.40
C LEU A 5 17.56 -1.68 2.54
N VAL A 6 17.08 -2.89 2.23
CA VAL A 6 17.02 -4.06 3.11
C VAL A 6 16.22 -3.79 4.39
N ARG A 7 14.90 -4.03 4.35
CA ARG A 7 14.11 -4.18 5.58
C ARG A 7 14.75 -5.28 6.46
N PRO A 8 14.85 -5.10 7.79
CA PRO A 8 15.35 -6.16 8.66
C PRO A 8 14.56 -7.46 8.44
N VAL A 9 15.23 -8.61 8.42
CA VAL A 9 14.60 -9.93 8.14
C VAL A 9 13.37 -10.18 9.02
N ARG A 10 13.44 -9.74 10.28
CA ARG A 10 12.32 -9.85 11.22
C ARG A 10 11.06 -9.13 10.72
N GLU A 11 11.21 -7.93 10.18
CA GLU A 11 10.09 -7.15 9.66
C GLU A 11 9.54 -7.76 8.39
N GLN A 12 10.42 -8.25 7.51
CA GLN A 12 9.98 -8.93 6.29
C GLN A 12 9.16 -10.18 6.59
N LEU A 13 9.55 -10.95 7.61
CA LEU A 13 8.79 -12.13 8.03
C LEU A 13 7.41 -11.75 8.61
N GLU A 14 7.31 -10.63 9.32
CA GLU A 14 6.03 -10.12 9.82
C GLU A 14 5.12 -9.66 8.69
N HIS A 15 5.68 -8.89 7.75
CA HIS A 15 5.00 -8.42 6.53
C HIS A 15 4.45 -9.59 5.70
N ASP A 16 5.31 -10.55 5.33
CA ASP A 16 4.92 -11.75 4.57
C ASP A 16 3.87 -12.59 5.32
N ARG A 17 3.95 -12.65 6.66
CA ARG A 17 2.97 -13.36 7.48
C ARG A 17 1.59 -12.69 7.38
N VAL A 18 1.52 -11.38 7.45
CA VAL A 18 0.26 -10.64 7.27
C VAL A 18 -0.31 -10.90 5.88
N ILE A 19 0.51 -10.80 4.82
CA ILE A 19 0.08 -11.06 3.44
C ILE A 19 -0.56 -12.44 3.29
N ARG A 20 0.10 -13.49 3.80
CA ARG A 20 -0.44 -14.87 3.74
C ARG A 20 -1.76 -15.02 4.50
N LEU A 21 -1.91 -14.35 5.64
CA LEU A 21 -3.17 -14.35 6.39
C LEU A 21 -4.28 -13.61 5.66
N LEU A 22 -3.97 -12.50 4.98
CA LEU A 22 -4.92 -11.78 4.15
C LEU A 22 -5.34 -12.62 2.94
N GLN A 23 -4.41 -13.32 2.31
CA GLN A 23 -4.72 -14.28 1.25
C GLN A 23 -5.76 -15.30 1.72
N ALA A 24 -5.53 -15.97 2.85
CA ALA A 24 -6.46 -16.94 3.41
C ALA A 24 -7.83 -16.31 3.77
N LYS A 25 -7.84 -15.08 4.27
CA LYS A 25 -9.06 -14.33 4.62
C LYS A 25 -9.93 -14.04 3.39
N TYR A 26 -9.32 -13.60 2.29
CA TYR A 26 -10.03 -13.11 1.10
C TYR A 26 -10.24 -14.17 0.01
N LYS A 27 -9.44 -15.25 -0.03
CA LYS A 27 -9.55 -16.33 -1.03
C LYS A 27 -10.91 -17.03 -1.09
N ARG A 28 -11.72 -16.91 -0.03
CA ARG A 28 -13.11 -17.44 -0.01
C ARG A 28 -14.11 -16.59 -0.78
N LYS A 29 -13.79 -15.32 -1.05
CA LYS A 29 -14.71 -14.33 -1.65
C LYS A 29 -14.21 -13.81 -3.00
N PHE A 30 -12.90 -13.77 -3.18
CA PHE A 30 -12.24 -13.17 -4.33
C PHE A 30 -11.18 -14.12 -4.88
N ASP A 31 -10.83 -13.92 -6.14
CA ASP A 31 -9.59 -14.46 -6.68
C ASP A 31 -8.43 -13.58 -6.22
N VAL A 32 -7.47 -14.14 -5.49
CA VAL A 32 -6.46 -13.38 -4.75
C VAL A 32 -5.08 -13.71 -5.28
N ALA A 33 -4.40 -12.69 -5.79
CA ALA A 33 -2.99 -12.76 -6.14
C ALA A 33 -2.16 -11.99 -5.08
N ILE A 34 -1.01 -12.55 -4.71
CA ILE A 34 -0.12 -11.98 -3.69
C ILE A 34 1.29 -11.82 -4.24
N ASN A 35 1.99 -10.81 -3.76
CA ASN A 35 3.38 -10.51 -4.11
C ASN A 35 4.21 -10.47 -2.81
N PRO A 36 4.57 -11.62 -2.22
CA PRO A 36 5.37 -11.64 -0.99
C PRO A 36 6.81 -11.18 -1.27
N GLY A 37 7.43 -10.49 -0.31
CA GLY A 37 8.80 -10.03 -0.44
C GLY A 37 9.02 -9.09 -1.63
N ASN A 38 9.84 -9.54 -2.59
CA ASN A 38 10.22 -8.78 -3.78
C ASN A 38 9.69 -9.45 -5.07
N GLU A 39 8.69 -10.32 -4.95
CA GLU A 39 8.07 -11.00 -6.07
C GLU A 39 7.15 -10.04 -6.84
N GLN A 40 7.13 -10.16 -8.17
CA GLN A 40 6.35 -9.32 -9.08
C GLN A 40 5.41 -10.19 -9.93
N GLY A 41 4.61 -11.02 -9.26
CA GLY A 41 3.76 -12.02 -9.91
C GLY A 41 2.43 -11.49 -10.42
N ALA A 42 1.89 -10.45 -9.78
CA ALA A 42 0.57 -9.91 -10.06
C ALA A 42 0.62 -8.38 -10.26
N PRO A 43 0.84 -7.91 -11.50
CA PRO A 43 0.83 -6.49 -11.79
C PRO A 43 -0.59 -5.92 -11.77
N VAL A 44 -0.71 -4.69 -11.27
CA VAL A 44 -1.86 -3.83 -11.44
C VAL A 44 -1.49 -2.74 -12.44
N ALA A 45 -2.36 -2.53 -13.43
CA ALA A 45 -2.14 -1.78 -14.67
C ALA A 45 -1.35 -2.53 -15.76
N THR A 46 -1.60 -2.16 -17.01
CA THR A 46 -0.98 -2.75 -18.20
C THR A 46 0.14 -1.85 -18.75
N GLY A 47 1.28 -2.44 -19.07
CA GLY A 47 2.39 -1.76 -19.78
C GLY A 47 3.59 -1.42 -18.88
N PRO A 48 4.45 -0.47 -19.31
CA PRO A 48 5.72 -0.15 -18.63
C PRO A 48 5.55 0.53 -17.26
N GLY A 49 4.32 0.83 -16.86
CA GLY A 49 3.95 1.36 -15.54
C GLY A 49 3.21 0.35 -14.67
N ALA A 50 3.49 -0.95 -14.82
CA ALA A 50 2.93 -1.98 -13.96
C ALA A 50 3.39 -1.79 -12.50
N TRP A 51 2.44 -1.76 -11.58
CA TRP A 51 2.69 -1.67 -10.15
C TRP A 51 2.35 -2.99 -9.47
N TYR A 52 3.06 -3.33 -8.40
CA TYR A 52 2.92 -4.61 -7.72
C TYR A 52 2.56 -4.36 -6.26
N PRO A 53 1.27 -4.17 -5.95
CA PRO A 53 0.84 -4.09 -4.55
C PRO A 53 0.97 -5.46 -3.89
N ASP A 54 0.98 -5.49 -2.55
CA ASP A 54 1.16 -6.73 -1.80
C ASP A 54 0.06 -7.77 -2.07
N VAL A 55 -1.20 -7.33 -2.16
CA VAL A 55 -2.34 -8.20 -2.48
C VAL A 55 -3.26 -7.53 -3.48
N VAL A 56 -3.59 -8.29 -4.53
CA VAL A 56 -4.55 -7.90 -5.57
C VAL A 56 -5.80 -8.75 -5.44
N LEU A 57 -6.96 -8.11 -5.33
CA LEU A 57 -8.25 -8.77 -5.27
C LEU A 57 -8.94 -8.65 -6.63
N HIS A 58 -9.20 -9.79 -7.27
CA HIS A 58 -9.99 -9.88 -8.48
C HIS A 58 -11.38 -10.46 -8.17
N SER A 59 -12.36 -10.06 -8.98
CA SER A 59 -13.67 -10.72 -8.96
C SER A 59 -13.51 -12.19 -9.34
N LEU A 60 -14.26 -13.07 -8.67
CA LEU A 60 -14.31 -14.50 -9.00
C LEU A 60 -15.07 -14.75 -10.32
N GLU A 61 -15.76 -13.74 -10.84
CA GLU A 61 -16.44 -13.81 -12.12
C GLU A 61 -15.46 -13.89 -13.30
N ARG A 62 -15.92 -14.40 -14.44
CA ARG A 62 -15.11 -14.62 -15.66
C ARG A 62 -14.36 -13.39 -16.17
N THR A 63 -14.72 -12.19 -15.74
CA THR A 63 -14.09 -10.94 -16.19
C THR A 63 -12.79 -10.60 -15.46
N HIS A 64 -12.45 -11.30 -14.36
CA HIS A 64 -11.29 -11.04 -13.50
C HIS A 64 -11.07 -9.54 -13.22
N LYS A 65 -12.18 -8.79 -13.05
CA LYS A 65 -12.13 -7.35 -12.82
C LYS A 65 -11.41 -7.08 -11.49
N LEU A 66 -10.53 -6.09 -11.47
CA LEU A 66 -9.89 -5.61 -10.24
C LEU A 66 -10.96 -5.08 -9.27
N VAL A 67 -11.11 -5.74 -8.12
CA VAL A 67 -12.08 -5.40 -7.09
C VAL A 67 -11.45 -4.57 -5.98
N GLY A 68 -10.16 -4.72 -5.72
CA GLY A 68 -9.46 -3.98 -4.68
C GLY A 68 -7.97 -4.25 -4.68
N VAL A 69 -7.22 -3.33 -4.10
CA VAL A 69 -5.78 -3.48 -3.85
C VAL A 69 -5.52 -3.29 -2.37
N ILE A 70 -4.63 -4.10 -1.82
CA ILE A 70 -4.23 -4.01 -0.42
C ILE A 70 -2.72 -3.85 -0.36
N GLU A 71 -2.29 -2.84 0.40
CA GLU A 71 -0.89 -2.65 0.77
C GLU A 71 -0.71 -2.91 2.27
N VAL A 72 0.36 -3.61 2.64
CA VAL A 72 0.72 -3.94 4.01
C VAL A 72 2.01 -3.20 4.37
N GLU A 73 1.92 -2.38 5.40
CA GLU A 73 3.05 -1.58 5.88
C GLU A 73 3.63 -2.16 7.16
N THR A 74 4.93 -2.00 7.38
CA THR A 74 5.62 -2.23 8.67
C THR A 74 5.85 -0.91 9.41
N SER A 75 6.40 -0.97 10.62
CA SER A 75 6.65 0.25 11.41
C SER A 75 7.63 1.19 10.72
N GLU A 76 8.61 0.66 9.99
CA GLU A 76 9.63 1.43 9.28
C GLU A 76 9.16 1.94 7.91
N SER A 77 8.25 1.22 7.24
CA SER A 77 7.76 1.60 5.92
C SER A 77 6.62 2.62 5.93
N VAL A 78 5.96 2.86 7.08
CA VAL A 78 5.05 4.01 7.26
C VAL A 78 5.85 5.32 7.28
N ASN A 79 6.14 5.86 6.09
CA ASN A 79 6.89 7.10 5.91
C ASN A 79 6.39 7.92 4.71
N ASN A 80 6.90 9.16 4.60
CA ASN A 80 6.46 10.10 3.56
C ASN A 80 6.86 9.66 2.13
N LEU A 81 8.03 9.05 1.96
CA LEU A 81 8.51 8.62 0.64
C LEU A 81 7.64 7.49 0.08
N GLU A 82 7.28 6.52 0.91
CA GLU A 82 6.38 5.42 0.53
C GLU A 82 4.97 5.95 0.23
N ALA A 83 4.46 6.86 1.05
CA ALA A 83 3.16 7.49 0.81
C ALA A 83 3.09 8.25 -0.54
N MET A 84 4.14 9.01 -0.88
CA MET A 84 4.22 9.73 -2.15
C MET A 84 4.45 8.79 -3.35
N SER A 85 5.28 7.76 -3.18
CA SER A 85 5.73 6.93 -4.31
C SER A 85 4.83 5.72 -4.59
N GLN A 86 4.12 5.20 -3.60
CA GLN A 86 3.28 4.01 -3.73
C GLN A 86 1.82 4.31 -3.45
N TRP A 87 1.50 4.82 -2.25
CA TRP A 87 0.10 4.98 -1.82
C TRP A 87 -0.68 5.93 -2.71
N THR A 88 -0.05 7.04 -3.13
CA THR A 88 -0.63 8.02 -4.05
C THR A 88 -0.99 7.39 -5.41
N TRP A 89 -0.22 6.39 -5.86
CA TRP A 89 -0.51 5.68 -7.10
C TRP A 89 -1.64 4.68 -6.91
N PHE A 90 -1.63 3.92 -5.82
CA PHE A 90 -2.70 2.96 -5.53
C PHE A 90 -4.04 3.63 -5.31
N SER A 91 -4.06 4.81 -4.69
CA SER A 91 -5.28 5.58 -4.48
C SER A 91 -5.90 6.14 -5.76
N ARG A 92 -5.15 6.18 -6.87
CA ARG A 92 -5.64 6.62 -8.20
C ARG A 92 -6.23 5.48 -9.02
N LEU A 93 -6.08 4.24 -8.56
CA LEU A 93 -6.67 3.09 -9.24
C LEU A 93 -8.19 3.13 -9.15
N ARG A 94 -8.87 2.55 -10.15
CA ARG A 94 -10.34 2.44 -10.18
C ARG A 94 -10.89 1.33 -9.27
N ALA A 95 -10.17 1.04 -8.18
CA ALA A 95 -10.47 0.00 -7.22
C ALA A 95 -10.21 0.54 -5.80
N PRO A 96 -10.94 0.08 -4.77
CA PRO A 96 -10.73 0.51 -3.40
C PRO A 96 -9.31 0.14 -2.94
N PHE A 97 -8.61 1.13 -2.41
CA PHE A 97 -7.30 0.98 -1.81
C PHE A 97 -7.42 0.75 -0.30
N LEU A 98 -6.98 -0.41 0.16
CA LEU A 98 -6.99 -0.79 1.58
C LEU A 98 -5.56 -0.76 2.11
N LEU A 99 -5.35 -0.10 3.25
CA LEU A 99 -4.04 0.03 3.87
C LEU A 99 -4.03 -0.74 5.20
N TYR A 100 -3.13 -1.71 5.34
CA TYR A 100 -2.92 -2.46 6.58
C TYR A 100 -1.65 -1.98 7.27
N VAL A 101 -1.79 -1.43 8.47
CA VAL A 101 -0.68 -0.82 9.23
C VAL A 101 -0.50 -1.46 10.60
N PRO A 102 0.70 -1.43 11.20
CA PRO A 102 0.88 -1.83 12.59
C PRO A 102 0.07 -0.91 13.50
N THR A 103 -0.42 -1.45 14.63
CA THR A 103 -1.20 -0.67 15.60
C THR A 103 -0.44 0.55 16.14
N THR A 104 0.89 0.47 16.20
CA THR A 104 1.78 1.57 16.65
C THR A 104 1.88 2.73 15.67
N SER A 105 1.56 2.52 14.38
CA SER A 105 1.77 3.50 13.30
C SER A 105 0.47 4.01 12.68
N ILE A 106 -0.69 3.71 13.29
CA ILE A 106 -2.02 4.15 12.84
C ILE A 106 -2.09 5.66 12.69
N ASP A 107 -1.66 6.41 13.70
CA ASP A 107 -1.80 7.86 13.73
C ASP A 107 -0.90 8.53 12.68
N SER A 108 0.32 8.00 12.49
CA SER A 108 1.24 8.44 11.44
C SER A 108 0.66 8.20 10.05
N ALA A 109 0.13 7.00 9.78
CA ALA A 109 -0.48 6.68 8.50
C ALA A 109 -1.69 7.60 8.20
N ARG A 110 -2.57 7.82 9.20
CA ARG A 110 -3.71 8.74 9.05
C ARG A 110 -3.28 10.17 8.75
N ARG A 111 -2.25 10.69 9.43
CA ARG A 111 -1.70 12.02 9.16
C ARG A 111 -1.12 12.11 7.75
N LEU A 112 -0.31 11.14 7.34
CA LEU A 112 0.24 11.09 5.98
C LEU A 112 -0.85 11.05 4.90
N CYS A 113 -1.91 10.26 5.09
CA CYS A 113 -3.03 10.23 4.16
C CYS A 113 -3.77 11.57 4.10
N ALA A 114 -3.94 12.27 5.23
CA ALA A 114 -4.56 13.59 5.27
C ALA A 114 -3.67 14.66 4.62
N ASP A 115 -2.40 14.71 4.99
CA ASP A 115 -1.44 15.72 4.54
C ASP A 115 -1.20 15.64 3.02
N LEU A 116 -1.12 14.42 2.48
CA LEU A 116 -0.94 14.17 1.05
C LEU A 116 -2.26 14.03 0.28
N SER A 117 -3.40 14.16 0.96
CA SER A 117 -4.74 13.99 0.37
C SER A 117 -4.92 12.66 -0.39
N ILE A 118 -4.41 11.56 0.19
CA ILE A 118 -4.48 10.22 -0.39
C ILE A 118 -5.84 9.59 -0.04
N PRO A 119 -6.73 9.34 -1.01
CA PRO A 119 -8.01 8.69 -0.74
C PRO A 119 -7.79 7.20 -0.45
N VAL A 120 -7.90 6.83 0.82
CA VAL A 120 -7.86 5.42 1.27
C VAL A 120 -9.28 4.95 1.57
N ALA A 121 -9.66 3.78 1.04
CA ALA A 121 -10.98 3.20 1.27
C ALA A 121 -11.14 2.73 2.72
N GLU A 122 -10.18 1.94 3.19
CA GLU A 122 -10.18 1.41 4.56
C GLU A 122 -8.74 1.38 5.09
N ILE A 123 -8.56 1.81 6.35
CA ILE A 123 -7.32 1.60 7.10
C ILE A 123 -7.62 0.53 8.15
N TRP A 124 -6.88 -0.56 8.08
CA TRP A 124 -6.91 -1.65 9.04
C TRP A 124 -5.64 -1.62 9.86
N SER A 125 -5.75 -1.82 11.17
CA SER A 125 -4.60 -2.12 11.99
C SER A 125 -4.42 -3.62 12.16
N TYR A 126 -3.17 -4.05 12.21
CA TYR A 126 -2.82 -5.38 12.66
C TYR A 126 -2.00 -5.33 13.96
N GLN A 127 -2.15 -6.37 14.77
CA GLN A 127 -1.40 -6.57 15.99
C GLN A 127 -1.08 -8.05 16.16
N GLY A 128 0.19 -8.37 16.38
CA GLY A 128 0.62 -9.70 16.77
C GLY A 128 0.37 -9.94 18.26
N PHE A 129 -0.37 -10.99 18.57
CA PHE A 129 -0.53 -11.51 19.93
C PHE A 129 -0.07 -12.97 19.96
N GLY A 130 1.21 -13.17 20.29
CA GLY A 130 1.86 -14.48 20.20
C GLY A 130 1.83 -15.03 18.78
N GLU A 131 1.09 -16.11 18.57
CA GLU A 131 0.95 -16.76 17.26
C GLU A 131 -0.25 -16.26 16.43
N GLN A 132 -1.10 -15.41 17.00
CA GLN A 132 -2.29 -14.93 16.31
C GLN A 132 -2.11 -13.49 15.86
N MET A 133 -2.49 -13.16 14.63
CA MET A 133 -2.62 -11.78 14.17
C MET A 133 -4.07 -11.36 14.27
N ARG A 134 -4.32 -10.23 14.94
CA ARG A 134 -5.64 -9.62 15.03
C ARG A 134 -5.71 -8.44 14.08
N PHE A 135 -6.77 -8.37 13.28
CA PHE A 135 -7.07 -7.25 12.39
C PHE A 135 -8.22 -6.43 12.96
N THR A 136 -8.06 -5.12 13.03
CA THR A 136 -9.10 -4.18 13.51
C THR A 136 -9.33 -3.11 12.45
N LEU A 137 -10.58 -2.88 12.04
CA LEU A 137 -10.90 -1.78 11.15
C LEU A 137 -10.80 -0.47 11.93
N VAL A 138 -9.98 0.45 11.45
CA VAL A 138 -9.68 1.70 12.15
C VAL A 138 -10.32 2.88 11.45
N HIS A 139 -10.28 2.93 10.12
CA HIS A 139 -10.91 3.97 9.33
C HIS A 139 -11.60 3.36 8.12
N LYS A 140 -12.76 3.91 7.77
CA LYS A 140 -13.50 3.56 6.56
C LYS A 140 -14.03 4.85 5.96
N SER A 141 -13.56 5.20 4.77
CA SER A 141 -14.08 6.35 4.05
C SER A 141 -15.42 5.98 3.41
N GLN A 142 -16.35 6.93 3.38
CA GLN A 142 -17.66 6.72 2.76
C GLN A 142 -17.63 6.97 1.26
N ASP A 143 -16.59 7.64 0.76
CA ASP A 143 -16.49 8.13 -0.61
C ASP A 143 -16.07 7.06 -1.62
N THR A 144 -15.55 5.91 -1.18
CA THR A 144 -15.12 4.84 -2.11
C THR A 144 -16.22 3.89 -2.52
N ARG A 145 -17.49 4.29 -2.43
CA ARG A 145 -18.53 3.70 -3.29
C ARG A 145 -18.24 4.17 -4.72
N LEU A 146 -17.15 3.61 -5.27
CA LEU A 146 -16.77 3.70 -6.66
C LEU A 146 -18.03 3.52 -7.45
N ASP A 147 -18.40 4.59 -8.15
CA ASP A 147 -19.51 4.72 -9.07
C ASP A 147 -19.96 3.34 -9.58
N GLU A 148 -20.85 2.67 -8.84
CA GLU A 148 -21.94 2.01 -9.53
C GLU A 148 -22.49 3.14 -10.38
N PRO A 149 -22.47 3.03 -11.72
CA PRO A 149 -23.01 4.07 -12.55
C PRO A 149 -24.43 4.25 -12.02
N LYS A 150 -24.64 5.35 -11.29
CA LYS A 150 -25.92 5.70 -10.71
C LYS A 150 -26.78 5.84 -11.92
N ALA A 151 -27.47 4.74 -12.26
CA ALA A 151 -28.18 4.56 -13.50
C ALA A 151 -28.99 5.83 -13.65
N ALA A 152 -28.61 6.66 -14.63
CA ALA A 152 -29.02 8.04 -14.75
C ALA A 152 -30.47 8.09 -14.32
N GLU A 153 -30.70 8.61 -13.11
CA GLU A 153 -32.02 8.65 -12.49
C GLU A 153 -32.80 9.46 -13.50
N LYS A 154 -33.63 8.75 -14.27
CA LYS A 154 -34.38 9.30 -15.39
C LYS A 154 -34.94 10.60 -14.88
N ALA A 155 -34.45 11.72 -15.40
CA ALA A 155 -35.06 13.01 -15.15
C ALA A 155 -36.56 12.79 -15.32
N PRO A 156 -37.39 13.08 -14.30
CA PRO A 156 -38.83 12.95 -14.48
C PRO A 156 -39.17 13.79 -15.69
N ALA A 157 -39.63 13.12 -16.75
CA ALA A 157 -40.15 13.75 -17.93
C ALA A 157 -41.37 14.54 -17.49
N ASN A 158 -41.15 15.79 -17.09
CA ASN A 158 -42.20 16.75 -16.90
C ASN A 158 -42.79 16.98 -18.28
N GLY A 159 -43.94 16.35 -18.51
CA GLY A 159 -44.79 16.61 -19.65
C GLY A 159 -45.20 18.08 -19.62
N ALA A 160 -44.54 18.89 -20.44
CA ALA A 160 -45.06 20.19 -20.84
C ALA A 160 -45.71 20.02 -22.21
N SER A 161 -47.01 19.73 -22.15
CA SER A 161 -47.94 19.87 -23.26
C SER A 161 -47.93 21.32 -23.76
N GLY A 162 -47.51 21.49 -25.02
CA GLY A 162 -48.06 22.41 -26.02
C GLY A 162 -48.17 23.90 -25.71
N ARG A 163 -47.46 24.73 -26.50
CA ARG A 163 -48.13 25.72 -27.36
C ARG A 163 -47.19 26.21 -28.48
N ALA A 164 -47.68 26.08 -29.71
CA ALA A 164 -47.08 26.58 -30.93
C ALA A 164 -47.44 28.06 -31.18
N SER A 165 -46.46 28.84 -31.69
CA SER A 165 -46.60 30.10 -32.43
C SER A 165 -45.21 30.75 -32.54
N VAL A 166 -44.61 31.25 -33.62
CA VAL A 166 -44.91 31.54 -35.05
C VAL A 166 -43.53 31.81 -35.72
N PRO A 167 -43.31 31.54 -37.02
CA PRO A 167 -42.06 31.90 -37.71
C PRO A 167 -42.13 33.31 -38.34
N GLY A 168 -41.06 34.10 -38.21
CA GLY A 168 -40.89 35.41 -38.84
C GLY A 168 -39.52 35.55 -39.54
N PRO A 169 -39.43 36.06 -40.79
CA PRO A 169 -38.22 35.99 -41.61
C PRO A 169 -37.42 37.32 -41.74
N ARG A 170 -36.08 37.17 -41.88
CA ARG A 170 -35.07 38.00 -42.62
C ARG A 170 -34.85 39.49 -42.20
N PRO A 171 -33.77 40.19 -42.61
CA PRO A 171 -32.50 39.79 -43.26
C PRO A 171 -31.20 40.44 -42.66
N ALA A 172 -30.02 39.96 -43.09
CA ALA A 172 -28.71 40.66 -43.04
C ALA A 172 -28.62 41.73 -44.18
N PRO A 173 -27.64 42.68 -44.32
CA PRO A 173 -26.18 42.51 -44.12
C PRO A 173 -25.31 43.77 -43.78
N ALA A 174 -23.98 43.57 -43.74
CA ALA A 174 -22.85 44.52 -43.85
C ALA A 174 -22.59 45.47 -42.65
N ARG A 175 -21.36 45.86 -42.26
CA ARG A 175 -20.12 46.11 -43.02
C ARG A 175 -18.91 46.32 -42.07
N GLU A 176 -17.73 45.90 -42.55
CA GLU A 176 -16.33 46.36 -42.35
C GLU A 176 -16.01 47.36 -41.20
N SER A 177 -14.93 47.22 -40.42
CA SER A 177 -13.55 47.47 -40.90
C SER A 177 -12.44 47.31 -39.83
N LYS A 178 -11.25 46.90 -40.32
CA LYS A 178 -9.85 47.24 -39.94
C LYS A 178 -9.29 46.82 -38.56
N VAL A 179 -8.31 45.90 -38.49
CA VAL A 179 -6.85 45.99 -38.80
C VAL A 179 -6.02 46.66 -37.69
N GLN A 180 -5.16 45.87 -37.02
CA GLN A 180 -3.76 46.15 -36.65
C GLN A 180 -3.16 44.87 -36.04
N THR A 181 -2.44 44.01 -36.76
CA THR A 181 -0.99 44.00 -37.12
C THR A 181 0.04 44.09 -35.99
N SER A 182 1.02 43.18 -36.13
CA SER A 182 2.32 43.05 -35.45
C SER A 182 2.27 42.34 -34.08
N ARG A 183 3.14 41.38 -33.75
CA ARG A 183 4.51 41.15 -34.23
C ARG A 183 4.93 39.71 -33.90
N ALA A 184 5.23 38.94 -34.94
CA ALA A 184 6.04 37.72 -34.83
C ALA A 184 7.48 38.12 -34.43
N LYS A 185 8.08 37.37 -33.51
CA LYS A 185 9.53 37.38 -33.31
C LYS A 185 10.04 35.95 -33.39
N GLU A 186 10.26 35.57 -34.63
CA GLU A 186 11.22 34.59 -35.11
C GLU A 186 12.60 34.85 -34.46
N LEU A 187 13.12 33.86 -33.74
CA LEU A 187 14.55 33.78 -33.43
C LEU A 187 15.09 32.49 -34.05
N LYS A 188 15.60 32.71 -35.26
CA LYS A 188 16.65 32.03 -35.99
C LYS A 188 17.43 30.96 -35.22
N ALA A 189 17.42 29.78 -35.84
CA ALA A 189 18.48 28.79 -35.78
C ALA A 189 19.86 29.44 -36.01
N LYS A 190 20.82 29.05 -35.19
CA LYS A 190 22.24 29.17 -35.49
C LYS A 190 22.89 27.81 -35.31
N ASP A 191 23.43 27.32 -36.41
CA ASP A 191 24.39 26.25 -36.51
C ASP A 191 25.50 26.38 -35.47
N ALA A 192 25.65 25.35 -34.64
CA ALA A 192 26.84 25.11 -33.85
C ALA A 192 27.43 23.75 -34.26
N LYS A 193 28.42 23.89 -35.14
CA LYS A 193 29.45 22.93 -35.57
C LYS A 193 29.79 21.83 -34.53
N PRO A 194 29.96 20.56 -34.94
CA PRO A 194 30.49 19.52 -34.07
C PRO A 194 31.95 19.82 -33.75
N ARG A 195 32.29 19.90 -32.46
CA ARG A 195 33.68 19.90 -31.99
C ARG A 195 34.04 18.49 -31.57
N ASP A 196 34.85 17.85 -32.40
CA ASP A 196 35.72 16.74 -32.02
C ASP A 196 36.59 17.18 -30.84
N ALA A 197 36.37 16.57 -29.68
CA ALA A 197 37.23 16.68 -28.52
C ALA A 197 37.70 15.29 -28.10
N LYS A 198 38.79 14.91 -28.76
CA LYS A 198 39.78 13.90 -28.40
C LYS A 198 40.13 13.96 -26.90
N SER A 199 39.68 12.98 -26.11
CA SER A 199 40.31 12.58 -24.85
C SER A 199 40.81 11.15 -25.05
N ARG A 200 42.06 10.96 -25.49
CA ARG A 200 43.27 10.82 -24.67
C ARG A 200 43.11 9.79 -23.55
N ASP A 201 43.67 8.62 -23.87
CA ASP A 201 44.18 7.59 -22.99
C ASP A 201 44.67 8.12 -21.63
N ALA A 202 44.08 7.57 -20.56
CA ALA A 202 44.71 7.54 -19.26
C ALA A 202 44.66 6.10 -18.73
N LYS A 203 45.80 5.45 -18.96
CA LYS A 203 46.32 4.19 -18.43
C LYS A 203 45.88 3.84 -17.00
N PRO A 204 45.58 2.56 -16.70
CA PRO A 204 45.42 2.08 -15.33
C PRO A 204 46.78 2.07 -14.62
N ARG A 205 46.83 2.57 -13.39
CA ARG A 205 48.01 2.46 -12.52
C ARG A 205 47.79 1.38 -11.49
N ASP A 206 48.66 0.39 -11.57
CA ASP A 206 48.91 -0.65 -10.60
C ASP A 206 49.32 -0.09 -9.22
N ALA A 207 48.75 -0.67 -8.17
CA ALA A 207 49.39 -0.87 -6.87
C ALA A 207 48.78 -2.16 -6.29
N ALA A 208 49.38 -3.32 -6.55
CA ALA A 208 50.40 -3.92 -5.71
C ALA A 208 49.89 -4.29 -4.30
N ALA A 209 49.42 -5.53 -4.17
CA ALA A 209 49.62 -6.33 -2.95
C ALA A 209 49.89 -7.80 -3.35
N LYS A 210 51.18 -8.15 -3.29
CA LYS A 210 51.68 -9.53 -3.14
C LYS A 210 50.97 -10.16 -1.92
N SER A 211 50.57 -11.42 -1.89
CA SER A 211 51.52 -12.54 -1.86
C SER A 211 50.78 -13.89 -1.82
N THR A 212 51.34 -14.87 -2.57
CA THR A 212 51.53 -16.30 -2.23
C THR A 212 50.32 -17.16 -1.82
N ALA A 213 50.13 -18.40 -2.28
CA ALA A 213 50.86 -19.26 -3.21
C ALA A 213 49.96 -20.45 -3.56
N THR A 214 49.95 -20.80 -4.85
CA THR A 214 50.14 -22.15 -5.41
C THR A 214 49.74 -23.36 -4.56
N ARG A 215 48.71 -24.11 -4.98
CA ARG A 215 48.93 -25.44 -5.58
C ARG A 215 47.68 -26.01 -6.25
N SER A 216 47.89 -26.25 -7.53
CA SER A 216 47.18 -27.10 -8.46
C SER A 216 47.15 -28.57 -8.03
N SER A 217 46.07 -29.28 -8.35
CA SER A 217 46.04 -30.41 -9.30
C SER A 217 44.75 -31.22 -9.08
N THR A 218 43.83 -31.21 -10.05
CA THR A 218 43.66 -32.22 -11.11
C THR A 218 42.79 -33.38 -10.66
N LEU A 219 41.96 -33.84 -11.61
CA LEU A 219 41.24 -35.11 -11.71
C LEU A 219 39.75 -35.02 -11.34
N LYS A 220 38.80 -35.61 -12.07
CA LYS A 220 38.76 -36.28 -13.38
C LYS A 220 37.27 -36.63 -13.58
N ALA A 221 36.81 -36.60 -14.82
CA ALA A 221 35.49 -37.08 -15.22
C ALA A 221 35.22 -38.51 -14.74
N GLY A 222 33.95 -38.83 -14.45
CA GLY A 222 33.52 -40.18 -14.12
C GLY A 222 32.00 -40.30 -14.13
N ALA A 223 31.48 -40.89 -15.21
CA ALA A 223 30.08 -41.16 -15.45
C ALA A 223 29.55 -42.38 -14.68
N ALA A 224 28.22 -42.40 -14.57
CA ALA A 224 27.33 -43.56 -14.67
C ALA A 224 27.07 -44.48 -13.46
N LYS A 225 25.83 -45.02 -13.53
CA LYS A 225 25.20 -46.17 -12.86
C LYS A 225 24.61 -45.90 -11.47
N ALA A 226 23.29 -45.86 -11.35
CA ALA A 226 22.30 -46.96 -11.48
C ALA A 226 22.30 -47.90 -10.27
N GLY A 227 21.14 -47.95 -9.62
CA GLY A 227 20.58 -49.20 -9.15
C GLY A 227 20.61 -49.45 -7.64
N THR A 228 19.42 -49.88 -7.17
CA THR A 228 19.26 -51.00 -6.22
C THR A 228 18.97 -50.63 -4.76
N THR A 229 17.67 -50.51 -4.50
CA THR A 229 16.87 -51.28 -3.52
C THR A 229 17.49 -51.69 -2.19
N ARG A 230 16.74 -51.44 -1.11
CA ARG A 230 16.15 -52.42 -0.15
C ARG A 230 15.95 -51.73 1.20
N SER A 231 14.70 -51.55 1.60
CA SER A 231 13.97 -52.44 2.52
C SER A 231 14.23 -52.11 3.99
N ALA A 232 13.18 -51.55 4.59
CA ALA A 232 12.58 -51.97 5.85
C ALA A 232 13.51 -52.55 6.93
N LYS A 233 13.60 -51.84 8.06
CA LYS A 233 13.45 -52.51 9.35
C LYS A 233 12.78 -51.61 10.37
N ALA A 234 11.55 -51.98 10.69
CA ALA A 234 10.85 -51.60 11.90
C ALA A 234 11.63 -52.12 13.11
N ILE A 235 11.86 -51.26 14.10
CA ILE A 235 12.05 -51.64 15.49
C ILE A 235 11.25 -50.63 16.33
N ASP A 236 10.19 -51.16 16.93
CA ASP A 236 9.29 -50.54 17.89
C ASP A 236 9.92 -50.53 19.30
N PRO A 237 9.27 -50.05 20.38
CA PRO A 237 9.89 -49.15 21.34
C PRO A 237 10.10 -49.82 22.71
N LYS A 238 11.05 -49.34 23.51
CA LYS A 238 10.97 -49.40 24.98
C LYS A 238 12.22 -48.81 25.64
N LYS A 239 12.01 -47.76 26.43
CA LYS A 239 12.05 -47.78 27.91
C LYS A 239 12.62 -46.46 28.46
N PRO A 240 12.01 -45.89 29.52
CA PRO A 240 12.41 -44.61 30.08
C PRO A 240 13.60 -44.75 31.03
N ARG A 241 14.43 -43.71 31.12
CA ARG A 241 15.36 -43.51 32.22
C ARG A 241 15.12 -42.15 32.89
N LYS A 242 14.81 -42.24 34.18
CA LYS A 242 14.76 -41.15 35.15
C LYS A 242 16.18 -40.70 35.53
N ALA A 243 16.21 -39.44 35.99
CA ALA A 243 17.06 -38.88 37.05
C ALA A 243 18.55 -38.60 36.77
N SER A 244 18.86 -37.30 36.73
CA SER A 244 19.89 -36.60 37.52
C SER A 244 20.01 -35.20 36.89
N GLY A 245 19.71 -34.07 37.53
CA GLY A 245 20.22 -33.69 38.84
C GLY A 245 21.64 -33.16 38.70
N VAL A 246 21.82 -31.95 38.15
CA VAL A 246 23.05 -31.16 38.35
C VAL A 246 22.69 -29.70 38.53
N ALA A 247 22.88 -29.24 39.76
CA ALA A 247 22.88 -27.85 40.16
C ALA A 247 24.15 -27.14 39.62
N SER A 248 24.01 -25.88 39.21
CA SER A 248 25.09 -24.90 39.13
C SER A 248 24.43 -23.52 39.25
N LYS A 249 24.40 -22.94 40.45
CA LYS A 249 25.43 -22.09 41.07
C LYS A 249 25.46 -20.67 40.46
N VAL A 250 24.65 -19.81 41.08
CA VAL A 250 24.98 -18.48 41.62
C VAL A 250 26.27 -17.83 41.09
N VAL A 251 26.13 -16.71 40.36
CA VAL A 251 27.06 -15.57 40.44
C VAL A 251 26.28 -14.25 40.37
N ARG A 252 26.11 -13.65 41.56
CA ARG A 252 26.37 -12.25 41.94
C ARG A 252 25.98 -11.08 41.03
N ALA A 253 25.09 -10.28 41.60
CA ALA A 253 24.93 -8.83 41.58
C ALA A 253 26.12 -7.95 41.12
N ALA A 254 25.81 -6.93 40.32
CA ALA A 254 26.43 -5.61 40.36
C ALA A 254 25.47 -4.51 39.82
N LYS A 255 25.00 -3.67 40.75
CA LYS A 255 24.50 -2.28 40.62
C LYS A 255 25.29 -1.55 41.73
N PRO A 256 25.82 -0.31 41.60
CA PRO A 256 25.12 0.95 41.28
C PRO A 256 25.97 1.93 40.42
N ALA A 257 25.47 3.05 39.88
CA ALA A 257 25.32 4.37 40.52
C ALA A 257 24.74 5.32 39.45
N SER A 258 23.64 6.03 39.67
CA SER A 258 23.53 7.35 40.32
C SER A 258 24.50 8.42 39.77
N GLY A 259 24.05 9.18 38.79
CA GLY A 259 24.57 10.49 38.42
C GLY A 259 23.40 11.43 38.14
N ALA A 260 23.14 12.35 39.07
CA ALA A 260 22.14 13.41 38.97
C ALA A 260 22.85 14.76 38.66
N PRO A 261 22.19 15.93 38.68
CA PRO A 261 21.82 16.67 37.47
C PRO A 261 22.46 18.07 37.39
N SER A 262 22.52 18.66 36.18
CA SER A 262 22.87 20.07 36.00
C SER A 262 21.75 20.85 35.31
N ARG A 263 21.22 21.80 36.10
CA ARG A 263 20.38 22.96 35.76
C ARG A 263 20.93 23.76 34.57
N ALA A 264 20.04 24.33 33.76
CA ALA A 264 19.76 25.78 33.76
C ALA A 264 18.70 26.16 32.70
N THR A 265 17.64 26.82 33.18
CA THR A 265 17.03 28.07 32.66
C THR A 265 16.75 28.13 31.15
N THR A 266 15.49 28.22 30.71
CA THR A 266 14.90 29.52 30.35
C THR A 266 13.37 29.53 30.48
N VAL A 267 12.92 30.58 31.15
CA VAL A 267 11.54 30.99 31.43
C VAL A 267 10.85 31.43 30.13
N GLY A 268 9.80 30.72 29.73
CA GLY A 268 8.90 31.09 28.64
C GLY A 268 7.46 31.20 29.15
N LYS A 269 7.14 32.37 29.70
CA LYS A 269 5.82 32.75 30.22
C LYS A 269 4.86 33.00 29.04
N GLN A 270 4.02 32.03 28.69
CA GLN A 270 2.86 32.28 27.82
C GLN A 270 1.55 32.07 28.58
N ARG A 271 0.79 33.18 28.62
CA ARG A 271 -0.56 33.36 29.15
C ARG A 271 -1.55 32.32 28.60
N PRO A 272 -2.49 31.81 29.41
CA PRO A 272 -3.72 31.22 28.90
C PRO A 272 -4.69 32.33 28.50
N SER A 273 -5.02 32.42 27.21
CA SER A 273 -6.18 33.19 26.75
C SER A 273 -7.45 32.39 27.07
N ALA A 274 -8.26 32.96 27.96
CA ALA A 274 -9.64 32.62 28.14
C ALA A 274 -10.40 32.80 26.81
N GLY A 275 -11.18 31.81 26.41
CA GLY A 275 -11.87 31.82 25.12
C GLY A 275 -13.01 30.83 25.02
N SER A 276 -14.11 31.17 25.69
CA SER A 276 -15.49 30.88 25.29
C SER A 276 -15.94 29.40 25.21
N VAL A 277 -16.46 28.96 26.35
CA VAL A 277 -17.45 27.89 26.46
C VAL A 277 -18.74 28.35 25.75
N ARG A 278 -19.09 27.73 24.62
CA ARG A 278 -20.48 27.68 24.16
C ARG A 278 -20.95 26.22 24.13
N LYS A 279 -21.67 25.87 25.19
CA LYS A 279 -22.60 24.75 25.26
C LYS A 279 -23.66 24.94 24.16
N ALA A 280 -23.74 24.04 23.20
CA ALA A 280 -24.94 23.84 22.40
C ALA A 280 -25.53 22.48 22.77
N ALA A 281 -26.74 22.52 23.33
CA ALA A 281 -27.50 21.37 23.77
C ALA A 281 -27.99 20.52 22.57
N PRO A 282 -28.12 19.20 22.72
CA PRO A 282 -28.72 18.35 21.70
C PRO A 282 -30.25 18.45 21.73
N ALA A 283 -30.84 18.86 20.61
CA ALA A 283 -32.27 18.76 20.40
C ALA A 283 -32.68 17.28 20.25
N LYS A 284 -33.45 16.82 21.23
CA LYS A 284 -34.24 15.59 21.17
C LYS A 284 -35.16 15.66 19.95
N ARG A 285 -35.11 14.66 19.08
CA ARG A 285 -36.25 14.34 18.20
C ARG A 285 -36.49 12.84 18.21
N ALA A 286 -37.43 12.47 19.07
CA ALA A 286 -38.11 11.19 19.06
C ALA A 286 -39.24 11.23 18.01
N ALA A 287 -39.30 10.22 17.15
CA ALA A 287 -40.47 9.75 16.42
C ALA A 287 -40.10 8.33 15.94
N ALA A 288 -40.53 7.24 16.59
CA ALA A 288 -41.88 6.68 16.67
C ALA A 288 -42.44 6.22 15.31
N ARG A 289 -42.85 4.93 15.27
CA ARG A 289 -43.67 4.19 14.27
C ARG A 289 -42.90 3.58 13.08
N ALA A 290 -43.14 2.35 12.63
CA ALA A 290 -43.95 1.20 13.08
C ALA A 290 -43.51 -0.04 12.23
N PRO A 291 -43.77 -1.29 12.69
CA PRO A 291 -43.45 -2.50 11.92
C PRO A 291 -44.56 -2.86 10.92
N VAL A 292 -44.26 -2.91 9.63
CA VAL A 292 -45.18 -3.50 8.63
C VAL A 292 -44.88 -4.99 8.49
N ARG A 293 -45.62 -5.74 9.33
CA ARG A 293 -46.40 -6.94 9.02
C ARG A 293 -46.00 -7.80 7.81
N ALA A 294 -45.68 -9.04 8.13
CA ALA A 294 -45.68 -10.20 7.23
C ALA A 294 -47.01 -10.38 6.48
N VAL A 295 -46.94 -10.77 5.21
CA VAL A 295 -48.00 -11.51 4.53
C VAL A 295 -47.42 -12.75 3.88
N ARG A 296 -48.02 -13.86 4.28
CA ARG A 296 -47.88 -15.25 3.87
C ARG A 296 -48.85 -15.52 2.72
N ALA A 297 -48.39 -16.21 1.67
CA ALA A 297 -49.16 -17.08 0.76
C ALA A 297 -48.13 -17.72 -0.20
N GLN A 298 -47.78 -19.01 -0.17
CA GLN A 298 -48.55 -20.25 -0.15
C GLN A 298 -49.59 -20.30 -1.28
N LYS A 299 -49.16 -20.81 -2.46
CA LYS A 299 -50.08 -21.29 -3.50
C LYS A 299 -49.45 -22.44 -4.30
N ARG A 300 -50.04 -23.63 -4.09
CA ARG A 300 -50.32 -24.74 -5.02
C ARG A 300 -49.17 -25.65 -5.48
N ARG A 301 -49.13 -26.85 -4.89
CA ARG A 301 -49.43 -28.10 -5.60
C ARG A 301 -50.42 -28.90 -4.76
#